data_AF-A0A3P5Z0X3-F1
#
_entry.id   AF-A0A3P5Z0X3-F1
#
_cell.length_a   1.000
_cell.length_b   1.000
_cell.length_c   1.000
_cell.angle_alpha   90.00
_cell.angle_beta   90.00
_cell.angle_gamma   90.00
#
_symmetry.space_group_name_H-M   'P 1'
#
loop_
_entity.id
_entity.type
_entity.pdbx_description
1 polymer ?
#
loop_
_entity_poly.entity_id
_entity_poly.type
_entity_poly.pdbx_seq_one_letter_code
_entity_poly.pdbx_strand_id
1 'polypeptide(L)'
;MAFEKIKVANPIVEMDGDEMTRVIWKSIKDKLITPFVELDIKYFDLGLPHRDATDDKVTVESAEATKKYNVAIKCATITPDEGRVTEFGLKQMWRSPNGTIRNILNGTVFREPIICKNVPKLVPGWTKPICIGRHAFGDQYRATDAVIKGPGKLTLTFGNIKGKDGKTETEVFTFTVKEVSLWPCTTLMSPSVLLLRHR
;
A
#
# COMPACT_ATOMS: atom_id res chain seq x y z
N MET A 1 26.57 6.68 -36.16
CA MET A 1 25.56 7.66 -35.73
C MET A 1 25.31 7.45 -34.25
N ALA A 2 25.24 8.50 -33.44
CA ALA A 2 24.85 8.35 -32.04
C ALA A 2 23.40 7.81 -31.99
N PHE A 3 23.11 6.93 -31.03
CA PHE A 3 21.76 6.39 -30.85
C PHE A 3 20.78 7.54 -30.55
N GLU A 4 19.73 7.68 -31.36
CA GLU A 4 18.67 8.66 -31.13
C GLU A 4 17.69 8.13 -30.08
N LYS A 5 17.50 8.88 -29.00
CA LYS A 5 16.61 8.48 -27.90
C LYS A 5 15.15 8.57 -28.32
N ILE A 6 14.34 7.66 -27.81
CA ILE A 6 12.88 7.70 -27.96
C ILE A 6 12.34 8.86 -27.14
N LYS A 7 11.69 9.83 -27.79
CA LYS A 7 11.06 10.97 -27.12
C LYS A 7 9.67 10.60 -26.63
N VAL A 8 9.44 10.74 -25.33
CA VAL A 8 8.13 10.49 -24.72
C VAL A 8 7.43 11.82 -24.48
N ALA A 9 6.22 11.97 -25.04
CA ALA A 9 5.50 13.24 -25.04
C ALA A 9 4.97 13.65 -23.67
N ASN A 10 4.53 12.67 -22.86
CA ASN A 10 3.90 12.93 -21.56
C ASN A 10 4.89 12.63 -20.43
N PRO A 11 4.87 13.42 -19.35
CA PRO A 11 5.67 13.14 -18.17
C PRO A 11 5.20 11.87 -17.45
N ILE A 12 6.12 11.24 -16.73
CA ILE A 12 5.83 10.12 -15.84
C ILE A 12 6.16 10.48 -14.40
N VAL A 13 5.44 9.88 -13.45
CA VAL A 13 5.76 9.99 -12.03
C VAL A 13 6.74 8.86 -11.66
N GLU A 14 7.85 9.22 -11.02
CA GLU A 14 8.79 8.27 -10.42
C GLU A 14 8.67 8.35 -8.90
N MET A 15 8.43 7.20 -8.27
CA MET A 15 8.42 7.05 -6.82
C MET A 15 9.62 6.19 -6.41
N ASP A 16 10.68 6.81 -5.89
CA ASP A 16 11.87 6.10 -5.43
C ASP A 16 11.61 5.33 -4.13
N GLY A 17 12.52 4.43 -3.77
CA GLY A 17 12.31 3.43 -2.72
C GLY A 17 13.43 3.37 -1.68
N ASP A 18 13.56 2.19 -1.08
CA ASP A 18 14.47 1.91 0.04
C ASP A 18 15.47 0.78 -0.28
N GLU A 19 16.52 0.70 0.55
CA GLU A 19 17.50 -0.40 0.62
C GLU A 19 18.05 -0.86 -0.75
N MET A 20 18.16 -2.17 -0.96
CA MET A 20 18.70 -2.76 -2.18
C MET A 20 17.86 -2.43 -3.41
N THR A 21 16.55 -2.29 -3.24
CA THR A 21 15.67 -1.94 -4.36
C THR A 21 15.96 -0.53 -4.87
N ARG A 22 16.33 0.42 -4.01
CA ARG A 22 16.76 1.76 -4.43
C ARG A 22 18.03 1.72 -5.29
N VAL A 23 19.01 0.92 -4.88
CA VAL A 23 20.28 0.76 -5.62
C VAL A 23 20.04 0.13 -6.98
N ILE A 24 19.24 -0.94 -7.03
CA ILE A 24 18.86 -1.62 -8.28
C ILE A 24 18.06 -0.68 -9.18
N TRP A 25 17.12 0.07 -8.61
CA TRP A 25 16.27 1.02 -9.34
C TRP A 25 17.10 2.09 -10.04
N LYS A 26 18.08 2.67 -9.34
CA LYS A 26 19.06 3.59 -9.94
C LYS A 26 19.81 2.93 -11.10
N SER A 27 20.32 1.71 -10.92
CA SER A 27 21.04 1.01 -11.99
C SER A 27 20.15 0.69 -13.20
N ILE A 28 18.88 0.34 -13.00
CA ILE A 28 17.93 0.11 -14.09
C ILE A 28 17.70 1.42 -14.85
N LYS A 29 17.42 2.51 -14.13
CA LYS A 29 17.18 3.83 -14.73
C LYS A 29 18.39 4.29 -15.55
N ASP A 30 19.58 4.26 -14.96
CA ASP A 30 20.80 4.81 -15.56
C ASP A 30 21.35 3.96 -16.72
N LYS A 31 21.19 2.64 -16.67
CA LYS A 31 21.77 1.73 -17.69
C LYS A 31 20.78 1.24 -18.73
N LEU A 32 19.49 1.12 -18.37
CA LEU A 32 18.49 0.45 -19.21
C LEU A 32 17.38 1.38 -19.70
N ILE A 33 17.21 2.57 -19.11
CA ILE A 33 16.12 3.50 -19.49
C ILE A 33 16.68 4.80 -20.09
N THR A 34 17.36 5.63 -19.30
CA THR A 34 17.80 6.97 -19.71
C THR A 34 18.81 7.01 -20.87
N PRO A 35 19.59 5.96 -21.16
CA PRO A 35 20.40 5.92 -22.39
C PRO A 35 19.55 5.84 -23.66
N PHE A 36 18.33 5.28 -23.57
CA PHE A 36 17.50 4.94 -24.73
C PHE A 36 16.24 5.80 -24.85
N VAL A 37 15.78 6.40 -23.76
CA VAL A 37 14.50 7.13 -23.69
C VAL A 37 14.72 8.51 -23.07
N GLU A 38 14.16 9.54 -23.71
CA GLU A 38 14.04 10.89 -23.18
C GLU A 38 12.68 11.03 -22.50
N LEU A 39 12.70 11.22 -21.17
CA LEU A 39 11.52 11.24 -20.30
C LEU A 39 11.54 12.51 -19.44
N ASP A 40 10.41 13.23 -19.40
CA ASP A 40 10.15 14.18 -18.32
C ASP A 40 9.68 13.41 -17.08
N ILE A 41 10.52 13.40 -16.05
CA ILE A 41 10.30 12.62 -14.84
C ILE A 41 9.91 13.55 -13.69
N LYS A 42 8.71 13.35 -13.14
CA LYS A 42 8.28 13.97 -11.88
C LYS A 42 8.69 13.06 -10.73
N TYR A 43 9.82 13.41 -10.12
CA TYR A 43 10.47 12.59 -9.11
C TYR A 43 9.91 12.85 -7.70
N PHE A 44 9.60 11.78 -6.98
CA PHE A 44 9.20 11.78 -5.57
C PHE A 44 10.01 10.72 -4.82
N ASP A 45 10.70 11.14 -3.76
CA ASP A 45 11.47 10.22 -2.92
C ASP A 45 10.56 9.59 -1.84
N LEU A 46 10.13 8.34 -2.02
CA LEU A 46 9.36 7.64 -0.99
C LEU A 46 10.24 6.82 -0.04
N GLY A 47 11.55 7.08 -0.04
CA GLY A 47 12.47 6.53 0.95
C GLY A 47 12.02 6.89 2.37
N LEU A 48 12.18 5.95 3.30
CA LEU A 48 11.73 6.07 4.68
C LEU A 48 12.23 7.36 5.37
N PRO A 49 13.50 7.79 5.22
CA PRO A 49 13.96 9.06 5.80
C PRO A 49 13.24 10.29 5.25
N HIS A 50 12.96 10.32 3.93
CA HIS A 50 12.29 11.47 3.32
C HIS A 50 10.79 11.50 3.65
N ARG A 51 10.15 10.34 3.75
CA ARG A 51 8.78 10.24 4.27
C ARG A 51 8.69 10.74 5.70
N ASP A 52 9.61 10.36 6.58
CA ASP A 52 9.62 10.86 7.95
C ASP A 52 9.87 12.38 8.02
N ALA A 53 10.80 12.90 7.22
CA ALA A 53 11.10 14.33 7.13
C ALA A 53 9.90 15.17 6.66
N THR A 54 9.06 14.63 5.77
CA THR A 54 7.90 15.32 5.17
C THR A 54 6.57 15.01 5.85
N ASP A 55 6.59 14.31 6.99
CA ASP A 55 5.40 13.80 7.67
C ASP A 55 4.48 12.97 6.75
N ASP A 56 5.09 12.16 5.88
CA ASP A 56 4.50 11.32 4.84
C ASP A 56 3.69 12.09 3.77
N LYS A 57 3.81 13.43 3.71
CA LYS A 57 3.17 14.25 2.66
C LYS A 57 3.65 13.89 1.26
N VAL A 58 4.93 13.55 1.10
CA VAL A 58 5.51 13.15 -0.19
C VAL A 58 4.79 11.95 -0.81
N THR A 59 4.29 11.02 0.02
CA THR A 59 3.50 9.87 -0.42
C THR A 59 2.16 10.31 -1.03
N VAL A 60 1.47 11.26 -0.40
CA VAL A 60 0.20 11.81 -0.88
C VAL A 60 0.41 12.62 -2.15
N GLU A 61 1.43 13.48 -2.17
CA GLU A 61 1.79 14.31 -3.33
C GLU A 61 2.12 13.45 -4.55
N SER A 62 2.86 12.36 -4.37
CA SER A 62 3.17 11.42 -5.45
C SER A 62 1.91 10.76 -6.03
N ALA A 63 0.92 10.45 -5.19
CA ALA A 63 -0.34 9.87 -5.63
C ALA A 63 -1.20 10.88 -6.39
N GLU A 64 -1.28 12.13 -5.94
CA GLU A 64 -1.99 13.20 -6.65
C GLU A 64 -1.29 13.57 -7.97
N ALA A 65 0.04 13.57 -8.00
CA ALA A 65 0.80 13.70 -9.24
C ALA A 65 0.48 12.56 -10.22
N THR A 66 0.30 11.34 -9.70
CA THR A 66 -0.09 10.19 -10.52
C THR A 66 -1.48 10.38 -11.13
N LYS A 67 -2.45 10.94 -10.39
CA LYS A 67 -3.75 11.31 -10.98
C LYS A 67 -3.61 12.34 -12.10
N LYS A 68 -2.72 13.32 -11.92
CA LYS A 68 -2.48 14.38 -12.91
C LYS A 68 -1.80 13.88 -14.18
N TYR A 69 -0.82 12.99 -14.04
CA TYR A 69 0.04 12.53 -15.15
C TYR A 69 -0.25 11.10 -15.63
N ASN A 70 -1.24 10.44 -15.03
CA ASN A 70 -1.78 9.10 -15.34
C ASN A 70 -0.83 7.91 -15.08
N VAL A 71 0.47 8.08 -15.26
CA VAL A 71 1.45 6.98 -15.18
C VAL A 71 2.43 7.22 -14.05
N ALA A 72 2.57 6.21 -13.19
CA ALA A 72 3.60 6.17 -12.15
C ALA A 72 4.37 4.86 -12.19
N ILE A 73 5.68 4.94 -11.92
CA ILE A 73 6.54 3.79 -11.71
C ILE A 73 7.12 3.90 -10.31
N LYS A 74 6.94 2.84 -9.52
CA LYS A 74 7.24 2.84 -8.10
C LYS A 74 8.25 1.76 -7.74
N CYS A 75 9.30 2.17 -7.04
CA CYS A 75 10.26 1.28 -6.38
C CYS A 75 9.68 0.72 -5.05
N ALA A 76 10.21 -0.40 -4.58
CA ALA A 76 9.79 -0.98 -3.32
C ALA A 76 10.20 -0.08 -2.14
N THR A 77 9.31 0.05 -1.17
CA THR A 77 9.44 0.95 -0.01
C THR A 77 9.21 0.18 1.28
N ILE A 78 9.94 0.53 2.34
CA ILE A 78 9.75 -0.04 3.67
C ILE A 78 8.40 0.41 4.24
N THR A 79 7.67 -0.49 4.88
CA THR A 79 6.58 -0.12 5.80
C THR A 79 7.14 -0.33 7.22
N PRO A 80 7.36 0.73 8.02
CA PRO A 80 8.05 0.59 9.30
C PRO A 80 7.19 -0.19 10.30
N ASP A 81 7.83 -1.08 11.04
CA ASP A 81 7.32 -1.71 12.25
C ASP A 81 7.99 -1.08 13.50
N GLU A 82 7.68 -1.58 14.69
CA GLU A 82 8.22 -1.07 15.96
C GLU A 82 9.76 -1.10 16.01
N GLY A 83 10.36 -2.14 15.42
CA GLY A 83 11.80 -2.28 15.30
C GLY A 83 12.40 -1.21 14.38
N ARG A 84 11.81 -1.02 13.19
CA ARG A 84 12.26 0.01 12.25
C ARG A 84 12.05 1.43 12.76
N VAL A 85 11.00 1.70 13.54
CA VAL A 85 10.80 3.01 14.20
C VAL A 85 11.98 3.33 15.12
N THR A 86 12.44 2.34 15.89
CA THR A 86 13.58 2.50 16.81
C THR A 86 14.91 2.58 16.06
N GLU A 87 15.11 1.72 15.06
CA GLU A 87 16.33 1.66 14.24
C GLU A 87 16.59 2.98 13.50
N PHE A 88 15.54 3.57 12.91
CA PHE A 88 15.66 4.80 12.11
C PHE A 88 15.33 6.08 12.89
N GLY A 89 14.94 5.98 14.17
CA GLY A 89 14.55 7.13 14.98
C GLY A 89 13.36 7.90 14.40
N LEU A 90 12.35 7.19 13.88
CA LEU A 90 11.20 7.79 13.21
C LEU A 90 10.29 8.53 14.19
N LYS A 91 9.64 9.60 13.72
CA LYS A 91 8.66 10.36 14.54
C LYS A 91 7.48 9.49 14.96
N GLN A 92 7.04 8.60 14.08
CA GLN A 92 5.95 7.66 14.31
C GLN A 92 5.98 6.48 13.33
N MET A 93 5.13 5.49 13.57
CA MET A 93 4.92 4.37 12.66
C MET A 93 4.10 4.81 11.44
N TRP A 94 4.78 5.23 10.38
CA TRP A 94 4.13 5.64 9.13
C TRP A 94 3.38 4.50 8.45
N ARG A 95 2.22 4.82 7.85
CA ARG A 95 1.42 3.86 7.10
C ARG A 95 2.16 3.39 5.84
N SER A 96 1.75 2.25 5.31
CA SER A 96 2.34 1.72 4.07
C SER A 96 2.08 2.68 2.89
N PRO A 97 3.12 3.13 2.16
CA PRO A 97 2.95 4.00 1.00
C PRO A 97 2.02 3.39 -0.05
N ASN A 98 2.10 2.07 -0.24
CA ASN A 98 1.26 1.35 -1.19
C ASN A 98 -0.23 1.42 -0.79
N GLY A 99 -0.53 1.38 0.50
CA GLY A 99 -1.90 1.52 1.01
C GLY A 99 -2.43 2.94 0.77
N THR A 100 -1.63 3.96 1.11
CA THR A 100 -1.96 5.37 0.89
C THR A 100 -2.23 5.66 -0.59
N ILE A 101 -1.31 5.26 -1.48
CA ILE A 101 -1.46 5.48 -2.93
C ILE A 101 -2.70 4.78 -3.48
N ARG A 102 -2.96 3.52 -3.10
CA ARG A 102 -4.15 2.77 -3.56
C ARG A 102 -5.45 3.41 -3.09
N ASN A 103 -5.49 3.90 -1.86
CA ASN A 103 -6.67 4.58 -1.31
C ASN A 103 -6.95 5.89 -2.05
N ILE A 104 -5.90 6.60 -2.48
CA ILE A 104 -6.02 7.87 -3.22
C ILE A 104 -6.43 7.62 -4.68
N LEU A 105 -5.79 6.67 -5.36
CA LEU A 105 -6.03 6.37 -6.77
C LEU A 105 -7.33 5.59 -7.01
N ASN A 106 -7.72 4.74 -6.06
CA ASN A 106 -8.88 3.85 -6.08
C ASN A 106 -8.98 2.99 -7.37
N GLY A 107 -8.70 1.69 -7.26
CA GLY A 107 -8.75 0.82 -8.42
C GLY A 107 -8.49 -0.66 -8.13
N THR A 108 -8.08 -1.38 -9.17
CA THR A 108 -7.77 -2.82 -9.11
C THR A 108 -6.28 -3.02 -9.33
N VAL A 109 -5.62 -3.81 -8.48
CA VAL A 109 -4.23 -4.22 -8.67
C VAL A 109 -4.23 -5.54 -9.43
N PHE A 110 -3.67 -5.54 -10.64
CA PHE A 110 -3.41 -6.75 -11.38
C PHE A 110 -2.04 -7.33 -11.01
N ARG A 111 -1.98 -8.65 -10.81
CA ARG A 111 -0.74 -9.38 -10.58
C ARG A 111 -0.66 -10.54 -11.55
N GLU A 112 0.43 -10.59 -12.31
CA GLU A 112 0.70 -11.63 -13.29
C GLU A 112 2.15 -12.14 -13.09
N PRO A 113 2.40 -13.46 -13.23
CA PRO A 113 3.75 -14.00 -13.15
C PRO A 113 4.59 -13.67 -14.40
N ILE A 114 5.88 -13.35 -14.19
CA ILE A 114 6.87 -13.32 -15.27
C ILE A 114 7.35 -14.76 -15.50
N ILE A 115 7.03 -15.33 -16.66
CA ILE A 115 7.34 -16.73 -16.97
C ILE A 115 8.74 -16.87 -17.57
N CYS A 116 9.64 -17.55 -16.85
CA CYS A 116 10.97 -17.91 -17.33
C CYS A 116 11.01 -19.40 -17.68
N LYS A 117 11.37 -19.74 -18.93
CA LYS A 117 11.40 -21.15 -19.41
C LYS A 117 12.35 -22.06 -18.62
N ASN A 118 13.40 -21.47 -18.03
CA ASN A 118 14.43 -22.16 -17.27
C ASN A 118 14.15 -22.24 -15.76
N VAL A 119 13.02 -21.69 -15.28
CA VAL A 119 12.64 -21.75 -13.86
C VAL A 119 11.50 -22.76 -13.71
N PRO A 120 11.71 -23.88 -12.98
CA PRO A 120 10.67 -24.88 -12.78
C PRO A 120 9.51 -24.32 -11.96
N LYS A 121 8.29 -24.69 -12.33
CA LYS A 121 7.06 -24.26 -11.65
C LYS A 121 6.76 -25.19 -10.47
N LEU A 122 6.36 -24.61 -9.34
CA LEU A 122 5.92 -25.39 -8.17
C LEU A 122 4.65 -26.20 -8.47
N VAL A 123 3.76 -25.66 -9.30
CA VAL A 123 2.55 -26.34 -9.78
C VAL A 123 2.74 -26.62 -11.28
N PRO A 124 3.13 -27.85 -11.66
CA PRO A 124 3.46 -28.15 -13.07
C PRO A 124 2.29 -27.97 -14.04
N GLY A 125 1.06 -28.19 -13.56
CA GLY A 125 -0.16 -28.04 -14.37
C GLY A 125 -0.48 -26.60 -14.79
N TRP A 126 0.16 -25.59 -14.18
CA TRP A 126 -0.03 -24.19 -14.56
C TRP A 126 0.77 -23.85 -15.82
N THR A 127 0.25 -24.27 -16.96
CA THR A 127 0.88 -24.07 -18.28
C THR A 127 0.65 -22.66 -18.83
N LYS A 128 -0.45 -22.01 -18.46
CA LYS A 128 -0.81 -20.64 -18.85
C LYS A 128 -0.66 -19.67 -17.65
N PRO A 129 -0.37 -18.38 -17.89
CA PRO A 129 -0.33 -17.38 -16.82
C PRO A 129 -1.71 -17.19 -16.20
N ILE A 130 -1.72 -16.88 -14.90
CA ILE A 130 -2.93 -16.55 -14.15
C ILE A 130 -2.78 -15.10 -13.68
N CYS A 131 -3.70 -14.24 -14.10
CA CYS A 131 -3.75 -12.85 -13.67
C CYS A 131 -4.78 -12.69 -12.56
N ILE A 132 -4.36 -12.11 -11.45
CA ILE A 132 -5.22 -11.86 -10.28
C ILE A 132 -5.58 -10.38 -10.26
N GLY A 133 -6.87 -10.07 -10.42
CA GLY A 133 -7.42 -8.75 -10.17
C GLY A 133 -7.79 -8.60 -8.69
N ARG A 134 -6.97 -7.88 -7.93
CA ARG A 134 -7.19 -7.63 -6.51
C ARG A 134 -7.85 -6.27 -6.30
N HIS A 135 -8.98 -6.25 -5.59
CA HIS A 135 -9.58 -5.01 -5.10
C HIS A 135 -8.61 -4.28 -4.18
N ALA A 136 -8.27 -3.03 -4.53
CA ALA A 136 -7.21 -2.28 -3.87
C ALA A 136 -7.71 -1.35 -2.75
N PHE A 137 -9.01 -1.37 -2.44
CA PHE A 137 -9.66 -0.41 -1.55
C PHE A 137 -10.35 -1.09 -0.37
N GLY A 138 -10.17 -0.52 0.82
CA GLY A 138 -10.90 -0.91 2.02
C GLY A 138 -10.37 -2.18 2.68
N ASP A 139 -11.30 -2.94 3.26
CA ASP A 139 -11.07 -4.15 4.03
C ASP A 139 -10.05 -3.95 5.18
N GLN A 140 -9.22 -4.96 5.44
CA GLN A 140 -8.19 -4.95 6.48
C GLN A 140 -7.19 -3.79 6.32
N TYR A 141 -7.07 -3.21 5.12
CA TYR A 141 -6.18 -2.08 4.85
C TYR A 141 -6.75 -0.72 5.27
N ARG A 142 -8.04 -0.67 5.63
CA ARG A 142 -8.70 0.50 6.25
C ARG A 142 -9.41 0.16 7.57
N ALA A 143 -9.13 -1.01 8.12
CA ALA A 143 -9.59 -1.41 9.43
C ALA A 143 -9.00 -0.51 10.52
N THR A 144 -9.71 -0.40 11.65
CA THR A 144 -9.18 0.24 12.87
C THR A 144 -8.98 -0.85 13.91
N ASP A 145 -7.75 -1.17 14.25
CA ASP A 145 -7.43 -2.18 15.23
C ASP A 145 -7.27 -1.60 16.64
N ALA A 146 -7.60 -2.41 17.64
CA ALA A 146 -7.42 -2.08 19.04
C ALA A 146 -7.03 -3.32 19.84
N VAL A 147 -6.14 -3.13 20.82
CA VAL A 147 -5.81 -4.16 21.81
C VAL A 147 -6.73 -3.96 23.01
N ILE A 148 -7.59 -4.94 23.27
CA ILE A 148 -8.51 -4.91 24.41
C ILE A 148 -7.80 -5.50 25.62
N LYS A 149 -7.65 -4.68 26.68
CA LYS A 149 -6.98 -5.05 27.93
C LYS A 149 -8.02 -5.33 29.00
N GLY A 150 -8.25 -6.61 29.31
CA GLY A 150 -9.17 -7.04 30.34
C GLY A 150 -10.60 -7.36 29.86
N PRO A 151 -11.45 -7.87 30.76
CA PRO A 151 -12.82 -8.23 30.46
C PRO A 151 -13.67 -6.98 30.17
N GLY A 152 -14.61 -7.10 29.23
CA GLY A 152 -15.46 -5.98 28.83
C GLY A 152 -16.35 -6.32 27.64
N LYS A 153 -17.41 -5.52 27.45
CA LYS A 153 -18.34 -5.66 26.32
C LYS A 153 -17.91 -4.76 25.16
N LEU A 154 -17.74 -5.35 23.98
CA LEU A 154 -17.43 -4.65 22.76
C LEU A 154 -18.72 -4.46 21.93
N THR A 155 -19.02 -3.21 21.62
CA THR A 155 -20.19 -2.80 20.83
C THR A 155 -19.73 -2.04 19.58
N LEU A 156 -20.36 -2.32 18.44
CA LEU A 156 -20.24 -1.51 17.23
C LEU A 156 -21.44 -0.57 17.18
N THR A 157 -21.17 0.72 17.18
CA THR A 157 -22.20 1.76 17.07
C THR A 157 -22.13 2.41 15.70
N PHE A 158 -23.28 2.46 15.01
CA PHE A 158 -23.47 3.25 13.81
C PHE A 158 -24.45 4.40 14.10
N GLY A 159 -24.13 5.61 13.65
CA GLY A 159 -24.97 6.79 13.81
C GLY A 159 -24.86 7.75 12.62
N ASN A 160 -25.98 8.41 12.30
CA ASN A 160 -26.04 9.39 11.21
C ASN A 160 -25.27 10.68 11.56
N ILE A 161 -24.38 11.12 10.65
CA ILE A 161 -23.49 12.28 10.85
C ILE A 161 -24.26 13.62 10.87
N LYS A 162 -25.47 13.67 10.29
CA LYS A 162 -26.27 14.91 10.18
C LYS A 162 -27.37 15.09 11.24
N GLY A 163 -27.60 14.12 12.13
CA GLY A 163 -28.70 14.11 13.11
C GLY A 163 -30.10 14.09 12.45
N LYS A 164 -31.17 13.50 12.99
CA LYS A 164 -31.44 12.67 14.17
C LYS A 164 -32.09 11.38 13.66
N ASP A 165 -32.02 10.33 14.46
CA ASP A 165 -32.68 9.03 14.31
C ASP A 165 -31.91 7.93 13.55
N GLY A 166 -31.85 6.77 14.22
CA GLY A 166 -31.17 5.55 13.78
C GLY A 166 -29.76 5.35 14.37
N LYS A 167 -29.58 5.40 15.69
CA LYS A 167 -28.37 4.82 16.32
C LYS A 167 -28.58 3.31 16.38
N THR A 168 -27.86 2.55 15.55
CA THR A 168 -27.85 1.09 15.64
C THR A 168 -26.64 0.69 16.46
N GLU A 169 -26.89 0.01 17.57
CA GLU A 169 -25.85 -0.53 18.43
C GLU A 169 -25.95 -2.05 18.39
N THR A 170 -24.89 -2.68 17.91
CA THR A 170 -24.79 -4.13 17.84
C THR A 170 -23.68 -4.58 18.78
N GLU A 171 -24.02 -5.44 19.73
CA GLU A 171 -22.99 -6.13 20.52
C GLU A 171 -22.19 -7.05 19.61
N VAL A 172 -20.87 -6.89 19.63
CA VAL A 172 -19.93 -7.68 18.83
C VAL A 172 -19.48 -8.90 19.62
N PHE A 173 -18.99 -8.68 20.84
CA PHE A 173 -18.47 -9.72 21.70
C PHE A 173 -18.34 -9.24 23.14
N THR A 174 -18.45 -10.15 24.11
CA THR A 174 -18.13 -9.87 25.51
C THR A 174 -16.88 -10.67 25.91
N PHE A 175 -15.80 -9.94 26.21
CA PHE A 175 -14.52 -10.51 26.64
C PHE A 175 -14.61 -10.92 28.12
N THR A 176 -14.29 -12.18 28.40
CA THR A 176 -14.25 -12.76 29.76
C THR A 176 -12.82 -12.99 30.28
N VAL A 177 -11.80 -12.85 29.44
CA VAL A 177 -10.37 -13.08 29.77
C VAL A 177 -9.48 -11.93 29.30
N LYS A 178 -8.24 -11.89 29.80
CA LYS A 178 -7.40 -10.67 29.86
C LYS A 178 -6.88 -10.12 28.53
N GLU A 179 -6.72 -10.89 27.46
CA GLU A 179 -6.15 -10.37 26.21
C GLU A 179 -6.71 -11.04 24.94
N VAL A 180 -7.27 -10.21 24.04
CA VAL A 180 -7.62 -10.60 22.65
C VAL A 180 -7.37 -9.39 21.74
N SER A 181 -6.77 -9.63 20.56
CA SER A 181 -6.62 -8.62 19.51
C SER A 181 -7.79 -8.69 18.52
N LEU A 182 -8.43 -7.54 18.23
CA LEU A 182 -9.59 -7.46 17.34
C LEU A 182 -9.25 -6.72 16.04
N TRP A 183 -9.72 -7.26 14.91
CA TRP A 183 -9.68 -6.61 13.60
C TRP A 183 -11.11 -6.38 13.06
N PRO A 184 -11.68 -5.18 13.22
CA PRO A 184 -12.92 -4.80 12.56
C PRO A 184 -12.63 -4.30 11.14
N CYS A 185 -13.13 -5.03 10.16
CA CYS A 185 -13.00 -4.76 8.73
C CYS A 185 -14.29 -4.11 8.21
N THR A 186 -14.23 -2.88 7.70
CA THR A 186 -15.41 -2.19 7.12
C THR A 186 -15.21 -1.97 5.63
N THR A 187 -16.04 -2.60 4.80
CA THR A 187 -16.18 -2.28 3.37
C THR A 187 -17.63 -1.90 3.08
N LEU A 188 -17.82 -0.80 2.33
CA LEU A 188 -19.13 -0.30 1.91
C LEU A 188 -19.85 -1.19 0.87
N MET A 189 -19.28 -2.33 0.45
CA MET A 189 -19.87 -3.24 -0.56
C MET A 189 -19.53 -4.74 -0.39
N SER A 190 -19.05 -5.21 0.76
CA SER A 190 -18.74 -6.64 0.97
C SER A 190 -18.94 -7.02 2.44
N PRO A 191 -19.36 -8.26 2.79
CA PRO A 191 -19.68 -8.64 4.16
C PRO A 191 -18.51 -8.36 5.12
N SER A 192 -18.79 -7.63 6.19
CA SER A 192 -17.83 -7.36 7.26
C SER A 192 -17.31 -8.66 7.85
N VAL A 193 -16.01 -8.95 7.68
CA VAL A 193 -15.34 -10.09 8.31
C VAL A 193 -14.67 -9.62 9.60
N LEU A 194 -15.17 -10.08 10.74
CA LEU A 194 -14.51 -9.92 12.03
C LEU A 194 -13.52 -11.08 12.22
N LEU A 195 -12.23 -10.78 12.31
CA LEU A 195 -11.20 -11.76 12.65
C LEU A 195 -10.81 -11.58 14.12
N LEU A 196 -11.20 -12.56 14.94
CA LEU A 196 -10.75 -12.71 16.32
C LEU A 196 -9.52 -13.62 16.31
N ARG A 197 -8.40 -13.14 16.85
CA ARG A 197 -7.20 -13.96 17.05
C ARG A 197 -6.87 -13.99 18.53
N HIS A 198 -6.99 -15.17 19.13
CA HIS A 198 -6.37 -15.44 20.43
C HIS A 198 -4.86 -15.56 20.22
N ARG A 199 -4.08 -14.85 21.04
CA ARG A 199 -2.64 -15.13 21.21
C ARG A 199 -2.47 -16.20 22.27
#